data_AF-A0A970GW70-F1
#
_entry.id   AF-A0A970GW70-F1
#
_cell.length_a   1.000
_cell.length_b   1.000
_cell.length_c   1.000
_cell.angle_alpha   90.00
_cell.angle_beta   90.00
_cell.angle_gamma   90.00
#
_symmetry.space_group_name_H-M   'P 1'
#
loop_
_entity.id
_entity.type
_entity.pdbx_description
1 polymer ?
#
loop_
_entity_poly.entity_id
_entity_poly.type
_entity_poly.pdbx_seq_one_letter_code
_entity_poly.pdbx_strand_id
1 'polypeptide(L)'
;MEDFTKDIPRENFLPILEAIFDVGDQVVDADNDVGMFDFGDDTRMGRIVYQTIKRLPTQAERAELLFAAMSHGRAVHRIVSEVAVLGQEHGKFGERSELKPEPERIVGSDELAKLERLALARIHAAVDEDRLHRAPDFWRILVCWAQWENEDGPAGFVKTLIESDRGFTDFVLTLLNEGRSWGMTDRVAKSRWTVSVKTAVQFSRLTEEALADRAERILKERHIELSQRDTLALETLVRDVRDPVDDFGRPRRRRE
;
A
#
# COMPACT_ATOMS: atom_id res chain seq x y z
N MET A 1 7.12 -9.48 -21.10
CA MET A 1 5.93 -10.38 -21.08
C MET A 1 4.66 -9.60 -21.40
N GLU A 2 4.57 -8.28 -21.17
CA GLU A 2 3.52 -7.43 -21.78
C GLU A 2 4.00 -6.75 -23.09
N ASP A 3 4.32 -7.51 -24.14
CA ASP A 3 4.79 -6.93 -25.43
C ASP A 3 3.70 -6.12 -26.18
N PHE A 4 2.43 -6.33 -25.81
CA PHE A 4 1.25 -5.72 -26.44
C PHE A 4 1.13 -4.21 -26.19
N THR A 5 1.79 -3.65 -25.17
CA THR A 5 1.68 -2.21 -24.88
C THR A 5 2.34 -1.34 -25.94
N LYS A 6 3.21 -1.91 -26.77
CA LYS A 6 3.83 -1.24 -27.93
C LYS A 6 2.81 -0.88 -29.01
N ASP A 7 1.74 -1.68 -29.12
CA ASP A 7 0.73 -1.54 -30.17
C ASP A 7 -0.42 -0.62 -29.78
N ILE A 8 -0.46 -0.13 -28.53
CA ILE A 8 -1.48 0.82 -28.07
C ILE A 8 -1.31 2.15 -28.83
N PRO A 9 -2.32 2.64 -29.57
CA PRO A 9 -2.26 3.96 -30.21
C PRO A 9 -2.19 5.09 -29.19
N ARG A 10 -1.52 6.20 -29.51
CA ARG A 10 -1.30 7.32 -28.57
C ARG A 10 -2.60 7.96 -28.09
N GLU A 11 -3.60 8.01 -28.97
CA GLU A 11 -4.95 8.49 -28.68
C GLU A 11 -5.66 7.68 -27.57
N ASN A 12 -5.23 6.44 -27.32
CA ASN A 12 -5.80 5.57 -26.29
C ASN A 12 -5.07 5.65 -24.95
N PHE A 13 -3.97 6.41 -24.85
CA PHE A 13 -3.19 6.48 -23.61
C PHE A 13 -4.02 7.03 -22.45
N LEU A 14 -4.68 8.16 -22.65
CA LEU A 14 -5.49 8.79 -21.60
C LEU A 14 -6.67 7.90 -21.18
N PRO A 15 -7.54 7.41 -22.09
CA PRO A 15 -8.66 6.54 -21.69
C PRO A 15 -8.24 5.27 -20.92
N ILE A 16 -7.11 4.68 -21.29
CA ILE A 16 -6.59 3.48 -20.60
C ILE A 16 -6.13 3.84 -19.17
N LEU A 17 -5.37 4.93 -19.03
CA LEU A 17 -4.90 5.37 -17.71
C LEU A 17 -6.08 5.83 -16.84
N GLU A 18 -7.07 6.53 -17.39
CA GLU A 18 -8.30 6.91 -16.68
C GLU A 18 -9.02 5.67 -16.14
N ALA A 19 -9.18 4.61 -16.95
CA ALA A 19 -9.79 3.38 -16.48
C ALA A 19 -8.99 2.74 -15.32
N ILE A 20 -7.65 2.67 -15.45
CA ILE A 20 -6.77 2.13 -14.40
C ILE A 20 -6.90 2.95 -13.11
N PHE A 21 -6.90 4.27 -13.18
CA PHE A 21 -7.00 5.14 -12.00
C PHE A 21 -8.43 5.36 -11.51
N ASP A 22 -9.46 4.91 -12.23
CA ASP A 22 -10.83 4.95 -11.76
C ASP A 22 -11.25 3.66 -11.03
N VAL A 23 -10.98 2.50 -11.63
CA VAL A 23 -11.47 1.21 -11.13
C VAL A 23 -10.37 0.25 -10.68
N GLY A 24 -9.08 0.63 -10.78
CA GLY A 24 -7.96 -0.25 -10.46
C GLY A 24 -8.04 -0.90 -9.08
N ASP A 25 -8.47 -0.17 -8.06
CA ASP A 25 -8.62 -0.68 -6.69
C ASP A 25 -9.64 -1.84 -6.60
N GLN A 26 -10.60 -1.93 -7.51
CA GLN A 26 -11.61 -3.00 -7.55
C GLN A 26 -11.09 -4.26 -8.26
N VAL A 27 -10.01 -4.14 -9.02
CA VAL A 27 -9.38 -5.23 -9.75
C VAL A 27 -8.28 -5.89 -8.92
N VAL A 28 -7.74 -5.18 -7.93
CA VAL A 28 -6.78 -5.77 -6.99
C VAL A 28 -7.50 -6.72 -6.06
N ASP A 29 -7.40 -8.02 -6.34
CA ASP A 29 -7.87 -9.06 -5.41
C ASP A 29 -6.83 -9.24 -4.28
N ALA A 30 -7.28 -9.06 -3.03
CA ALA A 30 -6.47 -9.29 -1.83
C ALA A 30 -6.16 -10.78 -1.61
N ASP A 31 -6.87 -11.68 -2.30
CA ASP A 31 -6.71 -13.13 -2.24
C ASP A 31 -6.01 -13.71 -3.48
N ASN A 32 -5.53 -12.86 -4.42
CA ASN A 32 -4.84 -13.35 -5.60
C ASN A 32 -3.52 -14.03 -5.21
N ASP A 33 -3.54 -15.35 -5.33
CA ASP A 33 -2.43 -16.24 -5.00
C ASP A 33 -1.30 -16.06 -6.02
N VAL A 34 -0.39 -15.13 -5.75
CA VAL A 34 0.74 -14.84 -6.63
C VAL A 34 1.72 -16.03 -6.60
N GLY A 35 1.69 -16.83 -7.67
CA GLY A 35 2.71 -17.85 -7.92
C GLY A 35 4.08 -17.21 -8.18
N MET A 36 5.16 -18.00 -8.15
CA MET A 36 6.56 -17.54 -8.31
C MET A 36 6.81 -16.67 -9.58
N PHE A 37 5.92 -16.74 -10.58
CA PHE A 37 6.00 -16.01 -11.85
C PHE A 37 4.78 -15.13 -12.14
N ASP A 38 3.79 -15.09 -11.24
CA ASP A 38 2.71 -14.13 -11.32
C ASP A 38 3.12 -12.88 -10.53
N PHE A 39 2.78 -11.71 -11.04
CA PHE A 39 3.14 -10.43 -10.42
C PHE A 39 1.95 -9.75 -9.76
N GLY A 40 0.75 -10.35 -9.84
CA GLY A 40 -0.50 -9.78 -9.33
C GLY A 40 -1.01 -8.63 -10.20
N ASP A 41 -2.29 -8.30 -10.04
CA ASP A 41 -2.96 -7.30 -10.89
C ASP A 41 -2.41 -5.88 -10.70
N ASP A 42 -2.02 -5.52 -9.47
CA ASP A 42 -1.42 -4.20 -9.21
C ASP A 42 -0.13 -3.99 -9.99
N THR A 43 0.77 -4.98 -9.99
CA THR A 43 2.04 -4.88 -10.75
C THR A 43 1.78 -4.82 -12.26
N ARG A 44 0.80 -5.59 -12.77
CA ARG A 44 0.46 -5.57 -14.20
C ARG A 44 -0.08 -4.20 -14.61
N MET A 45 -0.97 -3.61 -13.82
CA MET A 45 -1.46 -2.25 -14.06
C MET A 45 -0.34 -1.22 -14.02
N GLY A 46 0.53 -1.26 -12.99
CA GLY A 46 1.69 -0.37 -12.89
C GLY A 46 2.64 -0.48 -14.09
N ARG A 47 2.84 -1.70 -14.62
CA ARG A 47 3.63 -1.90 -15.84
C ARG A 47 2.98 -1.31 -17.08
N ILE A 48 1.66 -1.43 -17.23
CA ILE A 48 0.93 -0.81 -18.34
C ILE A 48 1.07 0.72 -18.29
N VAL A 49 0.91 1.32 -17.10
CA VAL A 49 1.12 2.76 -16.89
C VAL A 49 2.54 3.15 -17.29
N TYR A 50 3.55 2.50 -16.72
CA TYR A 50 4.97 2.77 -16.99
C TYR A 50 5.32 2.67 -18.48
N GLN A 51 4.90 1.58 -19.15
CA GLN A 51 5.20 1.35 -20.56
C GLN A 51 4.48 2.37 -21.46
N THR A 52 3.27 2.80 -21.09
CA THR A 52 2.51 3.80 -21.83
C THR A 52 3.15 5.19 -21.72
N ILE A 53 3.41 5.68 -20.50
CA ILE A 53 3.97 7.01 -20.32
C ILE A 53 5.39 7.13 -20.90
N LYS A 54 6.20 6.08 -20.83
CA LYS A 54 7.58 6.11 -21.36
C LYS A 54 7.66 6.32 -22.88
N ARG A 55 6.54 6.14 -23.61
CA ARG A 55 6.44 6.40 -25.06
C ARG A 55 6.24 7.88 -25.40
N LEU A 56 6.04 8.74 -24.40
CA LEU A 56 6.00 10.19 -24.54
C LEU A 56 7.42 10.77 -24.37
N PRO A 57 7.83 11.72 -25.23
CA PRO A 57 9.23 12.15 -25.30
C PRO A 57 9.68 12.94 -24.08
N THR A 58 8.85 13.83 -23.54
CA THR A 58 9.26 14.74 -22.46
C THR A 58 8.69 14.36 -21.08
N GLN A 59 9.37 14.79 -20.02
CA GLN A 59 8.87 14.67 -18.64
C GLN A 59 7.54 15.42 -18.45
N ALA A 60 7.40 16.57 -19.10
CA ALA A 60 6.19 17.39 -19.06
C ALA A 60 4.98 16.63 -19.65
N GLU A 61 5.10 16.07 -20.86
CA GLU A 61 4.00 15.29 -21.47
C GLU A 61 3.62 14.08 -20.62
N ARG A 62 4.60 13.41 -20.00
CA ARG A 62 4.34 12.28 -19.08
C ARG A 62 3.58 12.73 -17.85
N ALA A 63 4.00 13.84 -17.24
CA ALA A 63 3.35 14.39 -16.07
C ALA A 63 1.93 14.89 -16.38
N GLU A 64 1.73 15.57 -17.51
CA GLU A 64 0.42 16.05 -17.98
C GLU A 64 -0.57 14.91 -18.18
N LEU A 65 -0.15 13.83 -18.83
CA LEU A 65 -0.98 12.63 -19.01
C LEU A 65 -1.37 12.00 -17.67
N LEU A 66 -0.41 11.85 -16.75
CA LEU A 66 -0.69 11.33 -15.40
C LEU A 66 -1.64 12.25 -14.64
N PHE A 67 -1.43 13.57 -14.72
CA PHE A 67 -2.30 14.57 -14.10
C PHE A 67 -3.74 14.45 -14.60
N ALA A 68 -3.93 14.41 -15.91
CA ALA A 68 -5.25 14.30 -16.52
C ALA A 68 -5.96 13.02 -16.06
N ALA A 69 -5.27 11.88 -16.13
CA ALA A 69 -5.85 10.58 -15.80
C ALA A 69 -6.17 10.43 -14.30
N MET A 70 -5.34 10.97 -13.41
CA MET A 70 -5.52 10.84 -11.95
C MET A 70 -6.51 11.86 -11.38
N SER A 71 -6.77 12.98 -12.07
CA SER A 71 -7.57 14.09 -11.54
C SER A 71 -9.00 13.70 -11.13
N HIS A 72 -9.59 12.75 -11.87
CA HIS A 72 -10.95 12.26 -11.62
C HIS A 72 -10.97 10.79 -11.16
N GLY A 73 -9.80 10.18 -10.98
CA GLY A 73 -9.69 8.79 -10.59
C GLY A 73 -10.17 8.54 -9.16
N ARG A 74 -10.86 7.42 -8.96
CA ARG A 74 -11.36 6.95 -7.65
C ARG A 74 -10.49 5.85 -7.02
N ALA A 75 -9.61 5.21 -7.80
CA ALA A 75 -8.70 4.17 -7.35
C ALA A 75 -7.53 4.78 -6.53
N VAL A 76 -7.80 5.11 -5.27
CA VAL A 76 -6.86 5.83 -4.40
C VAL A 76 -5.59 5.02 -4.15
N HIS A 77 -5.68 3.70 -3.99
CA HIS A 77 -4.50 2.86 -3.86
C HIS A 77 -3.65 2.93 -5.12
N ARG A 78 -4.26 2.74 -6.30
CA ARG A 78 -3.51 2.75 -7.58
C ARG A 78 -2.83 4.09 -7.84
N ILE A 79 -3.52 5.21 -7.57
CA ILE A 79 -2.96 6.56 -7.69
C ILE A 79 -1.77 6.73 -6.73
N VAL A 80 -1.95 6.40 -5.45
CA VAL A 80 -0.92 6.54 -4.42
C VAL A 80 0.30 5.66 -4.75
N SER A 81 0.06 4.41 -5.13
CA SER A 81 1.10 3.46 -5.51
C SER A 81 1.91 3.94 -6.71
N GLU A 82 1.27 4.52 -7.73
CA GLU A 82 1.98 5.09 -8.89
C GLU A 82 2.87 6.27 -8.49
N VAL A 83 2.33 7.23 -7.73
CA VAL A 83 3.10 8.41 -7.29
C VAL A 83 4.25 8.00 -6.37
N ALA A 84 4.05 6.99 -5.51
CA ALA A 84 5.11 6.43 -4.69
C ALA A 84 6.23 5.79 -5.53
N VAL A 85 5.90 5.06 -6.60
CA VAL A 85 6.87 4.48 -7.53
C VAL A 85 7.68 5.58 -8.23
N LEU A 86 7.03 6.65 -8.68
CA LEU A 86 7.72 7.81 -9.24
C LEU A 86 8.66 8.44 -8.20
N GLY A 87 8.21 8.57 -6.96
CA GLY A 87 9.01 9.08 -5.83
C GLY A 87 10.30 8.30 -5.58
N GLN A 88 10.35 6.99 -5.86
CA GLN A 88 11.58 6.19 -5.72
C GLN A 88 12.71 6.64 -6.66
N GLU A 89 12.38 7.20 -7.84
CA GLU A 89 13.40 7.79 -8.72
C GLU A 89 14.02 9.07 -8.14
N HIS A 90 13.39 9.63 -7.13
CA HIS A 90 13.80 10.83 -6.40
C HIS A 90 14.31 10.51 -4.99
N GLY A 91 14.56 9.24 -4.67
CA GLY A 91 15.10 8.81 -3.37
C GLY A 91 14.07 8.75 -2.24
N LYS A 92 12.77 8.83 -2.56
CA LYS A 92 11.70 8.63 -1.58
C LYS A 92 11.46 7.13 -1.35
N PHE A 93 10.98 6.78 -0.16
CA PHE A 93 10.55 5.42 0.21
C PHE A 93 11.63 4.32 0.16
N GLY A 94 12.93 4.68 0.16
CA GLY A 94 14.03 3.71 0.28
C GLY A 94 15.41 4.31 0.02
N GLU A 95 16.45 3.56 0.38
CA GLU A 95 17.85 3.92 0.12
C GLU A 95 18.25 3.45 -1.29
N ARG A 96 18.08 4.30 -2.31
CA ARG A 96 18.81 4.12 -3.57
C ARG A 96 20.19 4.72 -3.42
N SER A 97 21.22 3.90 -3.53
CA SER A 97 22.62 4.33 -3.45
C SER A 97 23.00 5.31 -4.55
N GLU A 98 22.32 5.25 -5.70
CA GLU A 98 22.57 6.13 -6.85
C GLU A 98 21.25 6.51 -7.53
N LEU A 99 20.92 7.80 -7.51
CA LEU A 99 19.78 8.34 -8.25
C LEU A 99 20.22 8.65 -9.69
N LYS A 100 19.36 8.32 -10.65
CA LYS A 100 19.56 8.76 -12.04
C LYS A 100 19.57 10.30 -12.10
N PRO A 101 20.32 10.90 -13.05
CA PRO A 101 20.22 12.32 -13.36
C PRO A 101 18.76 12.70 -13.61
N GLU A 102 18.36 13.89 -13.15
CA GLU A 102 16.97 14.34 -13.25
C GLU A 102 16.37 14.24 -14.66
N PRO A 103 17.08 14.58 -15.75
CA PRO A 103 16.55 14.43 -17.12
C PRO A 103 16.23 12.99 -17.54
N GLU A 104 16.82 11.99 -16.88
CA GLU A 104 16.61 10.56 -17.18
C GLU A 104 15.46 9.95 -16.36
N ARG A 105 14.88 10.70 -15.43
CA ARG A 105 13.73 10.28 -14.62
C ARG A 105 12.43 10.37 -15.43
N ILE A 106 11.43 9.62 -15.02
CA ILE A 106 10.11 9.61 -15.65
C ILE A 106 9.45 10.99 -15.54
N VAL A 107 9.50 11.61 -14.36
CA VAL A 107 9.03 12.99 -14.13
C VAL A 107 10.10 13.77 -13.37
N GLY A 108 10.13 15.10 -13.58
CA GLY A 108 10.98 16.01 -12.82
C GLY A 108 10.48 16.20 -11.39
N SER A 109 11.29 16.85 -10.57
CA SER A 109 10.99 17.03 -9.13
C SER A 109 9.75 17.90 -8.91
N ASP A 110 9.59 18.94 -9.74
CA ASP A 110 8.44 19.85 -9.69
C ASP A 110 7.14 19.17 -10.11
N GLU A 111 7.17 18.34 -11.15
CA GLU A 111 6.03 17.54 -11.58
C GLU A 111 5.65 16.50 -10.51
N LEU A 112 6.64 15.84 -9.90
CA LEU A 112 6.39 14.89 -8.81
C LEU A 112 5.68 15.58 -7.64
N ALA A 113 6.16 16.74 -7.19
CA ALA A 113 5.53 17.48 -6.09
C ALA A 113 4.08 17.90 -6.40
N LYS A 114 3.76 18.15 -7.68
CA LYS A 114 2.38 18.38 -8.12
C LYS A 114 1.56 17.08 -8.03
N LEU A 115 2.08 15.96 -8.52
CA LEU A 115 1.40 14.66 -8.46
C LEU A 115 1.16 14.18 -7.01
N GLU A 116 2.10 14.44 -6.09
CA GLU A 116 1.94 14.15 -4.66
C GLU A 116 0.79 14.94 -4.03
N ARG A 117 0.66 16.24 -4.36
CA ARG A 117 -0.48 17.05 -3.92
C ARG A 117 -1.80 16.55 -4.51
N LEU A 118 -1.79 16.08 -5.75
CA LEU A 118 -2.97 15.47 -6.36
C LEU A 118 -3.37 14.19 -5.63
N ALA A 119 -2.41 13.30 -5.39
CA ALA A 119 -2.66 12.05 -4.67
C ALA A 119 -3.15 12.32 -3.23
N LEU A 120 -2.57 13.30 -2.53
CA LEU A 120 -3.04 13.75 -1.22
C LEU A 120 -4.49 14.24 -1.27
N ALA A 121 -4.86 15.04 -2.28
CA ALA A 121 -6.24 15.47 -2.47
C ALA A 121 -7.20 14.28 -2.72
N ARG A 122 -6.75 13.22 -3.40
CA ARG A 122 -7.54 11.97 -3.57
C ARG A 122 -7.66 11.19 -2.26
N ILE A 123 -6.63 11.18 -1.42
CA ILE A 123 -6.70 10.59 -0.08
C ILE A 123 -7.75 11.31 0.77
N HIS A 124 -7.71 12.64 0.83
CA HIS A 124 -8.71 13.40 1.60
C HIS A 124 -10.13 13.19 1.07
N ALA A 125 -10.34 13.18 -0.25
CA ALA A 125 -11.65 12.85 -0.82
C ALA A 125 -12.14 11.44 -0.40
N ALA A 126 -11.24 10.44 -0.38
CA ALA A 126 -11.58 9.09 0.08
C ALA A 126 -11.84 9.00 1.60
N VAL A 127 -11.28 9.91 2.40
CA VAL A 127 -11.62 10.07 3.83
C VAL A 127 -13.02 10.64 3.96
N ASP A 128 -13.32 11.73 3.26
CA ASP A 128 -14.63 12.39 3.29
C ASP A 128 -15.77 11.47 2.81
N GLU A 129 -15.45 10.56 1.88
CA GLU A 129 -16.36 9.55 1.34
C GLU A 129 -16.42 8.24 2.18
N ASP A 130 -15.75 8.17 3.33
CA ASP A 130 -15.67 7.00 4.22
C ASP A 130 -15.29 5.69 3.51
N ARG A 131 -14.33 5.76 2.59
CA ARG A 131 -13.89 4.60 1.80
C ARG A 131 -12.40 4.32 1.90
N LEU A 132 -11.61 5.21 2.49
CA LEU A 132 -10.14 5.06 2.55
C LEU A 132 -9.73 3.74 3.24
N HIS A 133 -10.39 3.36 4.33
CA HIS A 133 -10.08 2.15 5.11
C HIS A 133 -10.36 0.84 4.36
N ARG A 134 -11.06 0.89 3.22
CA ARG A 134 -11.35 -0.26 2.35
C ARG A 134 -10.43 -0.34 1.12
N ALA A 135 -9.55 0.65 0.94
CA ALA A 135 -8.64 0.66 -0.18
C ALA A 135 -7.58 -0.45 -0.04
N PRO A 136 -7.15 -1.09 -1.15
CA PRO A 136 -6.04 -2.03 -1.13
C PRO A 136 -4.75 -1.39 -0.55
N ASP A 137 -3.89 -2.21 0.05
CA ASP A 137 -2.68 -1.78 0.79
C ASP A 137 -2.86 -0.47 1.58
N PHE A 138 -3.93 -0.38 2.36
CA PHE A 138 -4.25 0.80 3.15
C PHE A 138 -3.06 1.30 3.99
N TRP A 139 -2.24 0.38 4.53
CA TRP A 139 -1.02 0.71 5.26
C TRP A 139 -0.04 1.56 4.44
N ARG A 140 0.11 1.27 3.14
CA ARG A 140 1.00 2.00 2.23
C ARG A 140 0.46 3.40 1.98
N ILE A 141 -0.86 3.55 1.91
CA ILE A 141 -1.51 4.86 1.78
C ILE A 141 -1.19 5.73 2.99
N LEU A 142 -1.25 5.19 4.21
CA LEU A 142 -0.90 5.93 5.43
C LEU A 142 0.56 6.40 5.42
N VAL A 143 1.50 5.54 5.00
CA VAL A 143 2.92 5.90 4.90
C VAL A 143 3.15 7.00 3.86
N CYS A 144 2.53 6.90 2.69
CA CYS A 144 2.64 7.92 1.65
C CYS A 144 2.02 9.24 2.08
N TRP A 145 0.83 9.21 2.71
CA TRP A 145 0.20 10.39 3.28
C TRP A 145 1.13 11.09 4.28
N ALA A 146 1.69 10.33 5.22
CA ALA A 146 2.61 10.86 6.22
C ALA A 146 3.84 11.52 5.60
N GLN A 147 4.37 10.94 4.51
CA GLN A 147 5.54 11.46 3.82
C GLN A 147 5.25 12.71 2.97
N TRP A 148 4.05 12.84 2.40
CA TRP A 148 3.69 13.96 1.53
C TRP A 148 3.16 15.17 2.29
N GLU A 149 2.63 14.97 3.49
CA GLU A 149 2.08 16.02 4.34
C GLU A 149 2.77 16.04 5.71
N ASN A 150 2.34 15.16 6.62
CA ASN A 150 2.91 14.90 7.94
C ASN A 150 2.16 13.72 8.58
N GLU A 151 2.65 13.23 9.73
CA GLU A 151 2.04 12.10 10.43
C GLU A 151 0.71 12.41 11.14
N ASP A 152 0.33 13.67 11.34
CA ASP A 152 -0.89 14.03 12.09
C ASP A 152 -2.17 13.67 11.33
N GLY A 153 -2.19 13.88 10.01
CA GLY A 153 -3.32 13.51 9.15
C GLY A 153 -3.70 12.02 9.24
N PRO A 154 -2.81 11.10 8.83
CA PRO A 154 -3.09 9.67 8.88
C PRO A 154 -3.31 9.16 10.31
N ALA A 155 -2.58 9.68 11.31
CA ALA A 155 -2.80 9.28 12.70
C ALA A 155 -4.16 9.74 13.24
N GLY A 156 -4.61 10.94 12.87
CA GLY A 156 -5.94 11.45 13.20
C GLY A 156 -7.05 10.59 12.60
N PHE A 157 -6.89 10.18 11.33
CA PHE A 157 -7.82 9.26 10.67
C PHE A 157 -7.88 7.90 11.38
N VAL A 158 -6.73 7.28 11.65
CA VAL A 158 -6.66 5.97 12.32
C VAL A 158 -7.25 6.06 13.72
N LYS A 159 -6.97 7.12 14.47
CA LYS A 159 -7.56 7.33 15.81
C LYS A 159 -9.08 7.23 15.78
N THR A 160 -9.74 7.89 14.82
CA THR A 160 -11.19 7.84 14.64
C THR A 160 -11.65 6.45 14.20
N LEU A 161 -10.96 5.83 13.23
CA LEU A 161 -11.30 4.50 12.72
C LEU A 161 -11.32 3.46 13.85
N ILE A 162 -10.32 3.49 14.73
CA ILE A 162 -10.18 2.51 15.80
C ILE A 162 -11.02 2.82 17.05
N GLU A 163 -11.90 3.83 17.05
CA GLU A 163 -12.80 4.06 18.19
C GLU A 163 -13.75 2.88 18.41
N SER A 164 -14.10 2.16 17.34
CA SER A 164 -14.91 0.93 17.40
C SER A 164 -14.04 -0.34 17.31
N ASP A 165 -14.53 -1.44 17.86
CA ASP A 165 -13.82 -2.72 17.78
C ASP A 165 -13.84 -3.32 16.36
N ARG A 166 -14.85 -3.00 15.54
CA ARG A 166 -14.83 -3.34 14.10
C ARG A 166 -13.75 -2.55 13.36
N GLY A 167 -13.70 -1.22 13.52
CA GLY A 167 -12.70 -0.40 12.85
C GLY A 167 -11.27 -0.68 13.33
N PHE A 168 -11.08 -1.05 14.60
CA PHE A 168 -9.82 -1.61 15.08
C PHE A 168 -9.45 -2.90 14.34
N THR A 169 -10.40 -3.82 14.19
CA THR A 169 -10.19 -5.09 13.46
C THR A 169 -9.86 -4.85 11.99
N ASP A 170 -10.57 -3.94 11.32
CA ASP A 170 -10.30 -3.52 9.94
C ASP A 170 -8.87 -2.96 9.81
N PHE A 171 -8.49 -2.07 10.73
CA PHE A 171 -7.14 -1.52 10.75
C PHE A 171 -6.07 -2.60 10.90
N VAL A 172 -6.23 -3.54 11.84
CA VAL A 172 -5.25 -4.63 12.03
C VAL A 172 -5.20 -5.56 10.81
N LEU A 173 -6.35 -5.85 10.20
CA LEU A 173 -6.44 -6.67 8.99
C LEU A 173 -5.63 -6.07 7.83
N THR A 174 -5.66 -4.75 7.65
CA THR A 174 -4.88 -4.08 6.58
C THR A 174 -3.37 -4.16 6.77
N LEU A 175 -2.90 -4.49 7.98
CA LEU A 175 -1.49 -4.63 8.31
C LEU A 175 -0.99 -6.08 8.24
N LEU A 176 -1.91 -7.03 8.03
CA LEU A 176 -1.64 -8.44 7.90
C LEU A 176 -0.96 -8.72 6.55
N ASN A 177 0.23 -9.30 6.60
CA ASN A 177 1.02 -9.66 5.42
C ASN A 177 1.44 -11.13 5.48
N GLU A 178 1.47 -11.80 4.32
CA GLU A 178 2.04 -13.15 4.19
C GLU A 178 3.49 -13.06 3.71
N GLY A 179 4.43 -13.45 4.56
CA GLY A 179 5.81 -13.71 4.18
C GLY A 179 5.96 -15.14 3.67
N ARG A 180 6.44 -15.32 2.43
CA ARG A 180 6.81 -16.63 1.89
C ARG A 180 8.33 -16.78 1.91
N SER A 181 8.80 -17.86 2.52
CA SER A 181 10.23 -18.22 2.52
C SER A 181 10.44 -19.54 1.78
N TRP A 182 11.48 -19.58 0.94
CA TRP A 182 11.91 -20.77 0.21
C TRP A 182 13.30 -21.17 0.70
N GLY A 183 13.41 -22.28 1.42
CA GLY A 183 14.70 -22.92 1.68
C GLY A 183 15.21 -23.65 0.44
N MET A 184 16.54 -23.71 0.25
CA MET A 184 17.17 -24.40 -0.90
C MET A 184 16.82 -25.91 -0.98
N THR A 185 16.29 -26.48 0.10
CA THR A 185 15.83 -27.88 0.22
C THR A 185 14.31 -28.03 0.38
N ASP A 186 13.57 -26.93 0.50
CA ASP A 186 12.13 -26.98 0.74
C ASP A 186 11.38 -27.22 -0.58
N ARG A 187 10.56 -28.28 -0.63
CA ARG A 187 9.71 -28.60 -1.80
C ARG A 187 8.46 -27.72 -1.89
N VAL A 188 8.12 -27.00 -0.82
CA VAL A 188 6.96 -26.09 -0.71
C VAL A 188 7.39 -24.87 0.10
N ALA A 189 6.96 -23.67 -0.30
CA ALA A 189 7.18 -22.45 0.46
C ALA A 189 6.66 -22.58 1.89
N LYS A 190 7.43 -22.10 2.87
CA LYS A 190 6.89 -21.85 4.21
C LYS A 190 6.26 -20.47 4.20
N SER A 191 4.93 -20.44 4.26
CA SER A 191 4.15 -19.23 4.47
C SER A 191 4.07 -18.89 5.95
N ARG A 192 4.27 -17.61 6.26
CA ARG A 192 4.13 -17.06 7.59
C ARG A 192 3.39 -15.74 7.52
N TRP A 193 2.27 -15.65 8.22
CA TRP A 193 1.55 -14.39 8.42
C TRP A 193 2.25 -13.53 9.46
N THR A 194 2.32 -12.23 9.26
CA THR A 194 2.86 -11.23 10.20
C THR A 194 2.04 -9.94 10.15
N VAL A 195 2.03 -9.17 11.24
CA VAL A 195 1.45 -7.83 11.28
C VAL A 195 2.56 -6.79 11.46
N SER A 196 2.50 -5.69 10.72
CA SER A 196 3.44 -4.56 10.92
C SER A 196 3.11 -3.81 12.22
N VAL A 197 3.59 -4.33 13.36
CA VAL A 197 3.40 -3.73 14.70
C VAL A 197 3.92 -2.29 14.74
N LYS A 198 5.07 -2.04 14.09
CA LYS A 198 5.64 -0.68 13.97
C LYS A 198 4.65 0.30 13.34
N THR A 199 4.05 -0.07 12.20
CA THR A 199 3.06 0.76 11.52
C THR A 199 1.79 0.92 12.35
N ALA A 200 1.36 -0.16 13.03
CA ALA A 200 0.22 -0.12 13.93
C ALA A 200 0.42 0.92 15.05
N VAL A 201 1.57 0.87 15.74
CA VAL A 201 1.93 1.82 16.80
C VAL A 201 2.03 3.24 16.27
N GLN A 202 2.73 3.44 15.15
CA GLN A 202 2.96 4.75 14.55
C GLN A 202 1.64 5.51 14.30
N PHE A 203 0.67 4.86 13.65
CA PHE A 203 -0.56 5.56 13.26
C PHE A 203 -1.69 5.46 14.28
N SER A 204 -1.76 4.40 15.09
CA SER A 204 -2.76 4.36 16.18
C SER A 204 -2.37 5.22 17.38
N ARG A 205 -1.08 5.54 17.54
CA ARG A 205 -0.50 6.15 18.74
C ARG A 205 -0.76 5.36 20.03
N LEU A 206 -1.06 4.06 19.90
CA LEU A 206 -1.17 3.11 21.00
C LEU A 206 0.17 2.39 21.20
N THR A 207 0.42 1.91 22.43
CA THR A 207 1.56 1.03 22.68
C THR A 207 1.33 -0.35 22.10
N GLU A 208 2.41 -1.12 21.89
CA GLU A 208 2.32 -2.52 21.44
C GLU A 208 1.42 -3.34 22.38
N GLU A 209 1.55 -3.14 23.69
CA GLU A 209 0.73 -3.80 24.71
C GLU A 209 -0.74 -3.44 24.60
N ALA A 210 -1.08 -2.15 24.44
CA ALA A 210 -2.48 -1.72 24.32
C ALA A 210 -3.15 -2.29 23.07
N LEU A 211 -2.40 -2.44 21.97
CA LEU A 211 -2.85 -3.11 20.75
C LEU A 211 -3.15 -4.59 21.02
N ALA A 212 -2.22 -5.31 21.67
CA ALA A 212 -2.38 -6.73 21.98
C ALA A 212 -3.51 -6.99 22.98
N ASP A 213 -3.60 -6.22 24.06
CA ASP A 213 -4.65 -6.32 25.08
C ASP A 213 -6.05 -6.18 24.43
N ARG A 214 -6.19 -5.21 23.52
CA ARG A 214 -7.45 -4.98 22.82
C ARG A 214 -7.80 -6.12 21.87
N ALA A 215 -6.83 -6.63 21.12
CA ALA A 215 -7.03 -7.79 20.24
C ALA A 215 -7.45 -9.04 21.03
N GLU A 216 -6.79 -9.33 22.14
CA GLU A 216 -7.15 -10.42 23.06
C GLU A 216 -8.57 -10.27 23.60
N ARG A 217 -8.95 -9.05 24.01
CA ARG A 217 -10.33 -8.74 24.46
C ARG A 217 -11.36 -9.05 23.38
N ILE A 218 -11.15 -8.57 22.16
CA ILE A 218 -12.07 -8.81 21.02
C ILE A 218 -12.21 -10.30 20.72
N LEU A 219 -11.08 -11.04 20.66
CA LEU A 219 -11.06 -12.48 20.41
C LEU A 219 -11.80 -13.28 21.49
N LYS A 220 -11.71 -12.84 22.75
CA LYS A 220 -12.34 -13.50 23.91
C LYS A 220 -13.83 -13.19 24.02
N GLU A 221 -14.20 -11.92 23.92
CA GLU A 221 -15.57 -11.46 24.16
C GLU A 221 -16.48 -11.70 22.95
N ARG A 222 -15.93 -11.70 21.73
CA ARG A 222 -16.65 -11.91 20.47
C ARG A 222 -17.93 -11.07 20.34
N HIS A 223 -17.87 -9.82 20.79
CA HIS A 223 -18.99 -8.89 20.74
C HIS A 223 -19.23 -8.32 19.32
N ILE A 224 -18.33 -8.62 18.37
CA ILE A 224 -18.50 -8.38 16.92
C ILE A 224 -18.38 -9.71 16.15
N GLU A 225 -18.98 -9.76 14.97
CA GLU A 225 -18.76 -10.86 14.03
C GLU A 225 -17.35 -10.77 13.44
N LEU A 226 -16.62 -11.89 13.49
CA LEU A 226 -15.25 -12.01 12.98
C LEU A 226 -15.21 -13.06 11.89
N SER A 227 -14.70 -12.69 10.72
CA SER A 227 -14.31 -13.63 9.68
C SER A 227 -13.08 -14.45 10.10
N GLN A 228 -12.72 -15.44 9.29
CA GLN A 228 -11.46 -16.19 9.48
C GLN A 228 -10.24 -15.27 9.33
N ARG A 229 -10.25 -14.33 8.37
CA ARG A 229 -9.16 -13.36 8.19
C ARG A 229 -9.10 -12.36 9.35
N ASP A 230 -10.23 -11.91 9.88
CA ASP A 230 -10.25 -11.04 11.06
C ASP A 230 -9.59 -11.73 12.26
N THR A 231 -9.97 -12.99 12.50
CA THR A 231 -9.40 -13.81 13.59
C THR A 231 -7.90 -14.00 13.40
N LEU A 232 -7.47 -14.36 12.19
CA LEU A 232 -6.06 -14.52 11.84
C LEU A 232 -5.26 -13.22 12.07
N ALA A 233 -5.80 -12.06 11.68
CA ALA A 233 -5.12 -10.78 11.84
C ALA A 233 -4.91 -10.43 13.32
N LEU A 234 -5.97 -10.57 14.14
CA LEU A 234 -5.91 -10.29 15.57
C LEU A 234 -4.99 -11.27 16.31
N GLU A 235 -5.08 -12.58 16.03
CA GLU A 235 -4.19 -13.58 16.62
C GLU A 235 -2.72 -13.34 16.23
N THR A 236 -2.48 -12.95 14.98
CA THR A 236 -1.15 -12.61 14.47
C THR A 236 -0.58 -11.39 15.19
N LEU A 237 -1.38 -10.34 15.39
CA LEU A 237 -0.97 -9.15 16.16
C LEU A 237 -0.59 -9.53 17.60
N VAL A 238 -1.44 -10.30 18.29
CA VAL A 238 -1.16 -10.77 19.66
C VAL A 238 0.16 -11.55 19.69
N ARG A 239 0.33 -12.51 18.79
CA ARG A 239 1.56 -13.30 18.69
C ARG A 239 2.78 -12.41 18.45
N ASP A 240 2.73 -11.48 17.49
CA ASP A 240 3.87 -10.66 17.10
C ASP A 240 4.30 -9.67 18.22
N VAL A 241 3.39 -9.30 19.13
CA VAL A 241 3.69 -8.49 20.32
C VAL A 241 4.13 -9.34 21.52
N ARG A 242 3.44 -10.45 21.79
CA ARG A 242 3.65 -11.27 22.99
C ARG A 242 4.86 -12.20 22.86
N ASP A 243 5.06 -12.77 21.68
CA ASP A 243 6.14 -13.68 21.33
C ASP A 243 6.86 -13.19 20.05
N PRO A 244 7.55 -12.02 20.12
CA PRO A 244 8.21 -11.45 18.96
C PRO A 244 9.36 -12.35 18.53
N VAL A 245 9.40 -12.70 17.26
CA VAL A 245 10.49 -13.47 16.66
C VAL A 245 11.07 -12.72 15.46
N ASP A 246 12.31 -13.05 15.10
CA ASP A 246 12.95 -12.52 13.91
C ASP A 246 12.44 -13.19 12.63
N ASP A 247 12.93 -12.73 11.48
CA ASP A 247 12.54 -13.21 10.15
C ASP A 247 12.85 -14.71 9.94
N PHE A 248 13.64 -15.32 10.84
CA PHE A 248 13.99 -16.74 10.86
C PHE A 248 13.24 -17.53 11.93
N GLY A 249 12.27 -16.91 12.61
CA GLY A 249 11.46 -17.54 13.65
C GLY A 249 12.18 -17.72 14.98
N ARG A 250 13.27 -16.99 15.24
CA ARG A 250 14.00 -17.03 16.52
C ARG A 250 13.49 -15.92 17.45
N PRO A 251 13.32 -16.17 18.76
CA PRO A 251 12.88 -15.13 19.70
C PRO A 251 13.74 -13.86 19.63
N ARG A 252 13.10 -12.70 19.43
CA ARG A 252 13.75 -11.41 19.57
C ARG A 252 13.85 -11.09 21.06
N ARG A 253 15.07 -10.82 21.56
CA ARG A 253 15.25 -10.31 22.93
C ARG A 253 14.52 -8.98 23.03
N ARG A 254 13.59 -8.86 23.99
CA ARG A 254 13.01 -7.57 24.38
C ARG A 254 14.17 -6.66 24.77
N ARG A 255 14.29 -5.49 24.15
CA ARG A 255 15.19 -4.45 24.65
C ARG A 255 14.54 -3.91 25.93
N GLU A 256 15.22 -4.12 27.05
CA GLU A 256 14.92 -3.48 28.34
C GLU A 256 15.08 -1.97 28.26
#